data_AF-A0A960G783-F1
#
_entry.id   AF-A0A960G783-F1
#
_cell.length_a   1.000
_cell.length_b   1.000
_cell.length_c   1.000
_cell.angle_alpha   90.00
_cell.angle_beta   90.00
_cell.angle_gamma   90.00
#
_symmetry.space_group_name_H-M   'P 1'
#
loop_
_entity.id
_entity.type
_entity.pdbx_description
1 polymer ?
#
loop_
_entity_poly.entity_id
_entity_poly.type
_entity_poly.pdbx_seq_one_letter_code
_entity_poly.pdbx_strand_id
1 'polypeptide(L)' 'MGEVTATGTVVNSAGEVRDISIVTSWNAPGTTRSLMQLAVTMPDVPAGKTVRWKASSDLPAVSGPCIVLARSGTLAKG' A
#
# COMPACT_ATOMS: atom_id res chain seq x y z
N MET A 1 4.45 12.53 16.53
CA MET A 1 3.33 12.88 15.65
C MET A 1 3.89 13.74 14.53
N GLY A 2 3.39 13.56 13.30
CA GLY A 2 3.92 14.22 12.11
C GLY A 2 3.66 13.41 10.85
N GLU A 3 3.95 14.02 9.70
CA GLU A 3 3.76 13.39 8.39
C GLU A 3 4.65 12.16 8.23
N VAL A 4 4.06 11.09 7.73
CA VAL A 4 4.80 9.94 7.23
C VAL A 4 4.51 9.73 5.76
N THR A 5 5.52 9.24 5.05
CA THR A 5 5.43 8.92 3.63
C THR A 5 6.02 7.53 3.39
N ALA A 6 5.23 6.66 2.75
CA ALA A 6 5.69 5.39 2.19
C ALA A 6 5.67 5.48 0.67
N THR A 7 6.75 5.04 0.02
CA THR A 7 6.86 5.02 -1.44
C THR A 7 7.51 3.73 -1.90
N GLY A 8 7.18 3.29 -3.10
CA GLY A 8 7.83 2.14 -3.70
C GLY A 8 7.47 1.94 -5.15
N THR A 9 7.88 0.78 -5.67
CA THR A 9 7.53 0.31 -7.00
C THR A 9 6.87 -1.06 -6.91
N VAL A 10 5.93 -1.32 -7.81
CA VAL A 10 5.35 -2.64 -8.05
C VAL A 10 5.51 -2.99 -9.51
N VAL A 11 5.68 -4.29 -9.79
CA VAL A 11 5.76 -4.82 -11.15
C VAL A 11 4.63 -5.82 -11.32
N ASN A 12 3.80 -5.65 -12.34
CA ASN A 12 2.90 -6.72 -12.76
C ASN A 12 3.72 -7.75 -13.56
N SER A 13 4.23 -8.78 -12.89
CA SER A 13 4.95 -9.87 -13.55
C SER A 13 4.03 -10.95 -14.13
N ALA A 14 2.71 -10.81 -14.01
CA ALA A 14 1.76 -11.72 -14.63
C ALA A 14 1.74 -11.51 -16.16
N GLY A 15 1.35 -12.55 -16.90
CA GLY A 15 1.18 -12.50 -18.36
C GLY A 15 -0.10 -11.79 -18.83
N GLU A 16 -0.82 -11.13 -17.93
CA GLU A 16 -2.10 -10.47 -18.18
C GLU A 16 -2.24 -9.19 -17.36
N VAL A 17 -3.24 -8.37 -17.71
CA VAL A 17 -3.57 -7.13 -16.96
C VAL A 17 -4.04 -7.47 -15.55
N ARG A 18 -3.59 -6.70 -14.55
CA ARG A 18 -3.98 -6.87 -13.14
C ARG A 18 -4.18 -5.52 -12.47
N ASP A 19 -5.13 -5.47 -11.54
CA ASP A 19 -5.16 -4.41 -10.54
C ASP A 19 -4.15 -4.74 -9.44
N ILE A 20 -3.47 -3.71 -8.94
CA ILE A 20 -2.52 -3.83 -7.83
C ILE A 20 -2.98 -2.91 -6.71
N SER A 21 -3.13 -3.45 -5.50
CA SER A 21 -3.41 -2.67 -4.30
C SER A 21 -2.24 -2.74 -3.33
N ILE A 22 -1.82 -1.58 -2.84
CA ILE A 22 -0.81 -1.43 -1.79
C ILE A 22 -1.49 -0.86 -0.58
N VAL A 23 -1.43 -1.60 0.51
CA VAL A 23 -1.97 -1.21 1.80
C VAL A 23 -0.81 -1.01 2.77
N THR A 24 -0.75 0.17 3.34
CA THR A 24 0.28 0.57 4.31
C THR A 24 -0.39 0.73 5.67
N SER A 25 0.11 0.06 6.71
CA SER A 25 -0.41 0.16 8.07
C SER A 25 0.69 0.59 9.03
N TRP A 26 0.45 1.65 9.80
CA TRP A 26 1.32 2.03 10.91
C TRP A 26 0.68 1.58 12.21
N ASN A 27 1.40 0.76 12.97
CA ASN A 27 0.84 0.13 14.17
C ASN A 27 1.24 0.86 15.44
N ALA A 28 0.50 0.63 16.53
CA ALA A 28 0.89 1.13 17.84
C ALA A 28 2.12 0.36 18.36
N PRO A 29 3.05 1.02 19.08
CA PRO A 29 4.25 0.39 19.62
C PRO A 29 3.93 -0.88 20.42
N GLY A 30 4.68 -1.95 20.18
CA GLY A 30 4.54 -3.23 20.88
C GLY A 30 3.27 -4.03 20.57
N THR A 31 2.49 -3.64 19.55
CA THR A 31 1.23 -4.33 19.19
C THR A 31 1.07 -4.49 17.68
N THR A 32 0.05 -5.25 17.27
CA THR A 32 -0.42 -5.34 15.87
C THR A 32 -1.59 -4.40 15.57
N ARG A 33 -2.03 -3.59 16.55
CA ARG A 33 -3.15 -2.66 16.37
C ARG A 33 -2.73 -1.55 15.40
N SER A 34 -3.47 -1.39 14.31
CA SER A 34 -3.28 -0.29 13.37
C SER A 34 -3.73 1.04 13.99
N LEU A 35 -2.88 2.07 13.89
CA LEU A 35 -3.21 3.46 14.19
C LEU A 35 -3.74 4.18 12.95
N MET A 36 -3.29 3.76 11.77
CA MET A 36 -3.62 4.36 10.49
C MET A 36 -3.36 3.36 9.38
N GLN A 37 -4.25 3.34 8.40
CA GLN A 37 -4.13 2.50 7.21
C GLN A 37 -4.38 3.35 5.97
N LEU A 38 -3.48 3.26 4.99
CA LEU A 38 -3.60 3.92 3.69
C LEU A 38 -3.61 2.85 2.60
N ALA A 39 -4.47 3.03 1.60
CA ALA A 39 -4.54 2.15 0.44
C ALA A 39 -4.30 2.95 -0.84
N VAL A 40 -3.43 2.44 -1.70
CA VAL A 40 -3.21 2.92 -3.07
C VAL A 40 -3.57 1.79 -4.01
N THR A 41 -4.55 2.02 -4.86
CA THR A 41 -4.96 1.05 -5.89
C THR A 41 -4.55 1.58 -7.26
N MET A 42 -3.88 0.73 -8.02
CA MET A 42 -3.46 0.95 -9.40
C MET A 42 -4.27 -0.03 -10.26
N PRO A 43 -5.33 0.44 -10.92
CA PRO A 43 -6.13 -0.41 -11.78
C PRO A 43 -5.40 -0.71 -13.10
N ASP A 44 -5.77 -1.81 -13.73
CA ASP A 44 -5.41 -2.17 -15.10
C ASP A 44 -3.91 -2.07 -15.43
N VAL A 45 -3.04 -2.49 -14.50
CA VAL A 45 -1.59 -2.48 -14.71
C VAL A 45 -1.23 -3.50 -15.79
N PRO A 46 -0.66 -3.08 -16.94
CA PRO A 46 -0.32 -4.02 -18.01
C PRO A 46 0.75 -5.04 -17.61
N ALA A 47 0.75 -6.21 -18.26
CA ALA A 47 1.78 -7.22 -18.09
C ALA A 47 3.19 -6.64 -18.29
N GLY A 48 4.12 -6.99 -17.41
CA GLY A 48 5.50 -6.51 -17.40
C GLY A 48 5.68 -5.05 -16.95
N LYS A 49 4.60 -4.30 -16.68
CA LYS A 49 4.71 -2.88 -16.33
C LYS A 49 5.16 -2.69 -14.89
N THR A 50 6.12 -1.77 -14.71
CA THR A 50 6.48 -1.22 -13.40
C THR A 50 5.71 0.07 -13.14
N VAL A 51 5.14 0.20 -11.94
CA VAL A 51 4.40 1.38 -11.48
C VAL A 51 4.98 1.87 -10.16
N ARG A 52 5.10 3.20 -10.00
CA ARG A 52 5.48 3.83 -8.74
C ARG A 52 4.24 4.17 -7.93
N TRP A 53 4.32 4.03 -6.61
CA TRP A 53 3.25 4.41 -5.69
C TRP A 53 3.79 5.25 -4.53
N LYS A 54 2.90 6.05 -3.95
CA LYS A 54 3.15 6.89 -2.79
C LYS A 54 1.90 6.95 -1.92
N ALA A 55 2.07 6.80 -0.61
CA ALA A 55 1.04 7.03 0.39
C ALA A 55 1.61 7.92 1.50
N SER A 56 0.93 9.04 1.78
CA SER A 56 1.34 9.99 2.81
C SER A 56 0.14 10.40 3.67
N SER A 57 0.36 10.56 4.97
CA SER A 57 -0.62 11.09 5.91
C SER A 57 0.06 11.45 7.24
N ASP A 58 -0.62 12.22 8.07
CA ASP A 58 -0.17 12.53 9.42
C ASP A 58 -0.49 11.39 10.39
N LEU A 59 0.50 10.98 11.17
CA LEU A 59 0.28 9.99 12.22
C LEU A 59 -0.42 10.62 13.45
N PRO A 60 -1.54 10.02 13.91
CA PRO A 60 -2.31 10.55 15.05
C PRO A 60 -1.61 10.33 16.40
N ALA A 61 -0.59 9.47 16.45
CA ALA A 61 0.17 9.14 17.66
C ALA A 61 1.59 8.66 17.29
N VAL A 62 2.42 8.38 18.30
CA VAL A 62 3.72 7.70 18.09
C VAL A 62 3.44 6.30 17.55
N SER A 63 3.99 5.97 16.38
CA SER A 63 3.87 4.65 15.78
C SER A 63 5.03 3.74 16.15
N GLY A 64 4.74 2.44 16.20
CA GLY A 64 5.71 1.37 16.12
C GLY A 64 5.97 0.97 14.66
N PRO A 65 6.08 -0.34 14.36
CA PRO A 65 6.37 -0.83 13.02
C PRO A 65 5.35 -0.40 11.96
N CYS A 66 5.84 -0.20 10.74
CA CYS A 66 5.03 -0.03 9.54
C CYS A 66 5.00 -1.34 8.75
N ILE A 67 3.82 -1.75 8.27
CA ILE A 67 3.60 -2.93 7.45
C ILE A 67 3.15 -2.48 6.06
N VAL A 68 3.75 -3.05 5.02
CA VAL A 68 3.33 -2.88 3.63
C VAL A 68 2.80 -4.23 3.12
N LEU A 69 1.56 -4.22 2.66
CA LEU A 69 0.92 -5.38 2.04
C LEU A 69 0.58 -5.05 0.58
N ALA A 70 1.16 -5.80 -0.35
CA ALA A 70 0.84 -5.73 -1.76
C ALA A 70 -0.08 -6.89 -2.15
N ARG A 71 -1.12 -6.61 -2.94
CA ARG A 71 -2.04 -7.60 -3.51
C ARG A 71 -2.22 -7.33 -5.00
N SER A 72 -2.35 -8.38 -5.78
CA SER A 72 -2.65 -8.32 -7.21
C SER A 72 -3.86 -9.21 -7.54
N GLY A 73 -4.74 -8.75 -8.42
CA GLY A 73 -5.89 -9.53 -8.87
C GLY A 73 -6.82 -8.71 -9.76
N THR A 74 -8.04 -9.21 -9.96
CA THR A 74 -9.15 -8.39 -10.47
C THR A 74 -9.85 -7.83 -9.24
N LEU A 75 -9.61 -6.57 -8.90
CA LEU A 75 -10.31 -5.93 -7.80
C LEU A 75 -11.71 -5.60 -8.31
N ALA A 76 -12.67 -6.48 -8.02
CA ALA A 76 -14.07 -6.23 -8.38
C ALA A 76 -14.46 -4.83 -7.88
N LYS A 77 -15.04 -4.02 -8.78
CA LYS A 77 -15.68 -2.76 -8.40
C LYS A 77 -16.78 -3.11 -7.40
N GLY A 78 -16.51 -2.83 -6.12
CA GLY A 78 -17.53 -2.85 -5.08
C GLY A 78 -18.57 -1.76 -5.30
#